data_AF-A0A483Z7H4-F1
#
_entry.id   AF-A0A483Z7H4-F1
#
_cell.length_a   1.000
_cell.length_b   1.000
_cell.length_c   1.000
_cell.angle_alpha   90.00
_cell.angle_beta   90.00
_cell.angle_gamma   90.00
#
_symmetry.space_group_name_H-M   'P 1'
#
loop_
_entity.id
_entity.type
_entity.pdbx_description
1 polymer ?
#
loop_
_entity_poly.entity_id
_entity_poly.type
_entity_poly.pdbx_seq_one_letter_code
_entity_poly.pdbx_strand_id
1 'polypeptide(L)' 'MKGEKNMMEALRSAEEFTEQLRIHGCVNHHFVNFMMMKAIVKVFDDLRREELREERRRKREEKKK' A
#
# COMPACT_ATOMS: atom_id res chain seq x y z
N MET A 1 -0.15 -10.04 -9.70
CA MET A 1 1.33 -10.04 -9.67
C MET A 1 2.00 -8.66 -9.85
N LYS A 2 1.48 -7.68 -10.61
CA LYS A 2 2.13 -6.34 -10.71
C LYS A 2 1.94 -5.50 -9.43
N GLY A 3 0.76 -5.56 -8.80
CA GLY A 3 0.47 -4.84 -7.54
C GLY A 3 1.23 -5.36 -6.32
N GLU A 4 1.47 -6.67 -6.21
CA GLU A 4 2.22 -7.26 -5.08
C GLU A 4 3.69 -6.86 -5.08
N LYS A 5 4.32 -6.80 -6.27
CA LYS A 5 5.70 -6.29 -6.41
C LYS A 5 5.80 -4.82 -6.00
N ASN A 6 4.86 -3.99 -6.45
CA ASN A 6 4.81 -2.57 -6.08
C ASN A 6 4.60 -2.37 -4.57
N MET A 7 3.77 -3.23 -3.94
CA MET A 7 3.55 -3.19 -2.49
C MET A 7 4.82 -3.55 -1.73
N MET A 8 5.50 -4.64 -2.12
CA MET A 8 6.76 -5.05 -1.48
C MET A 8 7.87 -3.99 -1.62
N GLU A 9 7.95 -3.32 -2.77
CA GLU A 9 8.88 -2.20 -2.97
C GLU A 9 8.54 -1.00 -2.07
N ALA A 10 7.26 -0.66 -1.93
CA ALA A 10 6.83 0.42 -1.04
C ALA A 10 7.13 0.10 0.44
N LEU A 11 6.90 -1.14 0.87
CA LEU A 11 7.21 -1.59 2.23
C LEU A 11 8.73 -1.52 2.49
N ARG A 12 9.56 -2.01 1.55
CA ARG A 12 11.02 -1.93 1.66
C ARG A 12 11.51 -0.48 1.74
N SER A 13 10.93 0.41 0.93
CA SER A 13 11.27 1.85 0.96
C SER A 13 10.92 2.50 2.31
N ALA A 14 9.80 2.11 2.93
CA ALA A 14 9.44 2.58 4.27
C ALA A 14 10.44 2.09 5.33
N GLU A 15 10.86 0.82 5.25
CA GLU A 15 11.88 0.27 6.14
C GLU A 15 13.21 1.02 6.01
N GLU A 16 13.72 1.21 4.78
CA GLU A 16 14.95 1.97 4.49
C GLU A 16 14.88 3.40 5.04
N PHE A 17 13.75 4.10 4.82
CA PHE A 17 13.54 5.44 5.36
C PHE A 17 13.56 5.47 6.89
N THR A 18 12.92 4.49 7.54
CA THR A 18 12.85 4.45 9.01
C THR A 18 14.19 4.10 9.64
N GLU A 19 15.03 3.34 8.93
CA GLU A 19 16.41 3.10 9.33
C GLU A 19 17.25 4.38 9.25
N GLN A 20 17.04 5.21 8.22
CA GLN A 20 17.67 6.55 8.18
C GLN A 20 17.22 7.42 9.35
N LEU A 21 15.93 7.41 9.70
CA LEU A 21 15.44 8.13 10.88
C LEU A 21 16.11 7.65 12.17
N ARG A 22 16.31 6.33 12.32
CA ARG A 22 17.03 5.75 13.46
C ARG A 22 18.48 6.25 13.51
N ILE A 23 19.19 6.21 12.39
CA ILE A 23 20.59 6.67 12.27
C ILE A 23 20.72 8.16 12.63
N HIS A 24 19.75 8.98 12.22
CA HIS A 24 19.74 10.42 12.51
C HIS A 24 19.18 10.78 13.90
N GLY A 25 18.95 9.80 14.77
CA GLY A 25 18.55 10.04 16.16
C GLY A 25 17.06 10.35 16.35
N CYS A 26 16.20 10.01 15.39
CA CYS A 26 14.75 10.12 15.57
C CYS A 26 14.27 9.11 16.63
N VAL A 27 13.93 9.61 17.81
CA VAL A 27 13.44 8.79 18.94
C VAL A 27 12.15 8.04 18.58
N ASN A 28 11.33 8.61 17.69
CA ASN A 28 10.04 8.07 17.30
C ASN A 28 10.05 7.22 16.02
N HIS A 29 11.23 6.81 15.51
CA HIS A 29 11.35 6.06 14.25
C HIS A 29 10.48 4.78 14.21
N HIS A 30 10.31 4.08 15.33
CA HIS A 30 9.39 2.92 15.42
C HIS A 30 7.93 3.29 15.17
N PHE A 31 7.46 4.42 15.73
CA PHE A 31 6.10 4.90 15.52
C PHE A 31 5.89 5.32 14.06
N VAL A 32 6.87 6.02 13.49
CA VAL A 32 6.84 6.42 12.07
C VAL A 32 6.79 5.20 11.17
N ASN A 33 7.62 4.18 11.44
CA ASN A 33 7.61 2.93 10.68
C ASN A 33 6.23 2.25 10.73
N PHE A 34 5.68 2.09 11.94
CA PHE A 34 4.37 1.48 12.12
C PHE A 34 3.26 2.22 11.34
N MET A 35 3.26 3.55 11.39
CA MET A 35 2.29 4.37 10.67
C MET A 35 2.47 4.26 9.15
N MET A 36 3.71 4.29 8.66
CA MET A 36 4.01 4.16 7.23
C MET A 36 3.60 2.80 6.68
N MET A 37 3.97 1.71 7.36
CA MET A 37 3.60 0.35 6.96
C MET A 37 2.07 0.18 6.91
N LYS A 38 1.35 0.70 7.93
CA LYS A 38 -0.12 0.69 7.92
C LYS A 38 -0.71 1.50 6.77
N ALA A 39 -0.17 2.69 6.49
CA ALA A 39 -0.66 3.55 5.41
C ALA A 39 -0.46 2.87 4.04
N ILE A 40 0.71 2.27 3.81
CA ILE A 40 1.01 1.54 2.58
C ILE A 40 0.01 0.41 2.38
N VAL A 41 -0.13 -0.49 3.36
CA VAL A 41 -1.08 -1.61 3.27
C VAL A 41 -2.50 -1.13 3.00
N LYS A 42 -2.93 -0.06 3.69
CA LYS A 42 -4.27 0.52 3.50
C LYS A 42 -4.49 1.02 2.06
N VAL A 43 -3.53 1.74 1.49
CA VAL A 43 -3.64 2.25 0.11
C VAL A 43 -3.79 1.09 -0.88
N PHE A 44 -2.98 0.05 -0.75
CA PHE A 44 -3.08 -1.13 -1.63
C PHE A 44 -4.38 -1.92 -1.45
N ASP A 45 -4.90 -2.03 -0.22
CA ASP A 45 -6.22 -2.61 0.05
C ASP A 45 -7.34 -1.80 -0.59
N ASP A 46 -7.29 -0.46 -0.51
CA ASP A 46 -8.29 0.43 -1.09
C ASP A 46 -8.29 0.34 -2.63
N LEU A 47 -7.10 0.33 -3.26
CA LEU A 47 -6.94 0.11 -4.71
C LEU A 47 -7.55 -1.23 -5.16
N ARG A 48 -7.26 -2.32 -4.43
CA ARG A 48 -7.82 -3.65 -4.73
C ARG A 48 -9.34 -3.66 -4.64
N ARG A 49 -9.91 -2.96 -3.66
CA ARG A 49 -11.38 -2.83 -3.50
C ARG A 49 -11.99 -2.06 -4.67
N GLU A 50 -11.31 -1.04 -5.17
CA GLU A 50 -11.73 -0.24 -6.31
C GLU A 50 -11.70 -1.04 -7.61
N GLU A 51 -10.60 -1.77 -7.88
CA GLU A 51 -10.50 -2.70 -9.02
C GLU A 51 -11.64 -3.71 -9.02
N LEU A 52 -11.95 -4.32 -7.88
CA LEU A 52 -13.07 -5.26 -7.74
C LEU A 52 -14.45 -4.61 -7.95
N ARG A 53 -14.60 -3.32 -7.63
CA ARG A 53 -15.85 -2.58 -7.88
C ARG A 53 -15.99 -2.30 -9.38
N GLU A 54 -14.92 -1.88 -10.04
CA GLU A 54 -14.91 -1.69 -11.49
C GLU A 54 -15.18 -2.98 -12.25
N GLU A 55 -14.53 -4.08 -11.88
CA GLU A 55 -14.74 -5.37 -12.54
C GLU A 55 -16.22 -5.82 -12.41
N ARG A 56 -16.81 -5.65 -11.22
CA ARG A 56 -18.24 -5.91 -11.00
C ARG A 56 -19.14 -4.99 -11.83
N ARG A 57 -18.75 -3.73 -12.02
CA ARG A 57 -19.49 -2.78 -12.87
C ARG A 57 -19.43 -3.21 -14.34
N ARG A 58 -18.24 -3.54 -14.87
CA ARG A 58 -18.04 -4.03 -16.24
C ARG A 58 -18.88 -5.28 -16.51
N LYS A 59 -18.83 -6.27 -15.62
CA LYS A 59 -19.64 -7.50 -15.72
C LYS A 59 -21.16 -7.22 -15.74
N ARG A 60 -21.63 -6.19 -15.04
CA ARG A 60 -23.06 -5.79 -15.06
C ARG A 60 -23.43 -5.09 -16.36
N GLU A 61 -22.54 -4.28 -16.92
CA GLU A 61 -22.75 -3.59 -18.20
C GLU A 61 -22.71 -4.58 -19.38
N GLU A 62 -21.82 -5.56 -19.34
CA GLU A 62 -21.76 -6.66 -20.32
C GLU A 62 -23.02 -7.51 -20.31
N LYS A 63 -23.59 -7.83 -19.14
CA LYS A 63 -24.86 -8.58 -19.02
C LYS A 63 -26.09 -7.80 -19.48
N LYS A 64 -25.99 -6.48 -19.65
CA LYS A 64 -27.08 -5.62 -20.15
C LYS A 64 -27.02 -5.42 -21.67
N LYS A 65 -25.91 -5.78 -22.32
CA LYS A 65 -25.81 -5.90 -23.78
C LYS A 65 -26.33 -7.26 -24.22
#